data_AF-A0A1H3F924-F1
#
_entry.id   AF-A0A1H3F924-F1
#
_cell.length_a   1.000
_cell.length_b   1.000
_cell.length_c   1.000
_cell.angle_alpha   90.00
_cell.angle_beta   90.00
_cell.angle_gamma   90.00
#
_symmetry.space_group_name_H-M   'P 1'
#
loop_
_entity.id
_entity.type
_entity.pdbx_description
1 polymer ?
#
loop_
_entity_poly.entity_id
_entity_poly.type
_entity_poly.pdbx_seq_one_letter_code
_entity_poly.pdbx_strand_id
1 'polypeptide(L)'
;MNTSRATASDPERLMLTGELTIYTVGETLAQLRAQLAEQPIRALDLSEVTELDGAGLQVLLWLCDTAQARGQPLRVVAHSTAVAEVLNLLQLNERLALTASPSGGTTS
;
A
#
# COMPACT_ATOMS: atom_id res chain seq x y z
N MET A 1 0.35 -10.88 -9.88
CA MET A 1 0.66 -9.94 -8.80
C MET A 1 1.26 -10.74 -7.66
N ASN A 2 2.42 -10.32 -7.15
CA ASN A 2 3.13 -11.05 -6.11
C ASN A 2 3.18 -10.22 -4.83
N THR A 3 2.67 -10.78 -3.73
CA THR A 3 2.66 -10.13 -2.41
C THR A 3 3.71 -10.80 -1.53
N SER A 4 4.78 -10.08 -1.22
CA SER A 4 5.94 -10.60 -0.50
C SER A 4 6.08 -9.87 0.84
N ARG A 5 6.52 -10.57 1.89
CA ARG A 5 6.92 -9.91 3.13
C ARG A 5 8.36 -9.43 3.01
N ALA A 6 8.65 -8.27 3.59
CA ALA A 6 10.04 -7.86 3.71
C ALA A 6 10.78 -8.83 4.62
N THR A 7 12.12 -8.82 4.50
CA THR A 7 13.06 -9.64 5.27
C THR A 7 12.70 -9.78 6.75
N ALA A 8 13.22 -10.81 7.43
CA ALA A 8 12.91 -11.13 8.83
C ALA A 8 13.03 -9.96 9.84
N SER A 9 13.76 -8.89 9.52
CA SER A 9 13.87 -7.67 10.34
C SER A 9 12.66 -6.72 10.26
N ASP A 10 11.78 -6.85 9.25
CA ASP A 10 10.63 -5.99 8.99
C ASP A 10 9.38 -6.85 8.66
N PRO A 11 8.94 -7.77 9.55
CA PRO A 11 7.87 -8.73 9.25
C PRO A 11 6.50 -8.07 9.02
N GLU A 12 6.33 -6.82 9.47
CA GLU A 12 5.12 -6.00 9.28
C GLU A 12 5.14 -5.21 7.96
N ARG A 13 6.19 -5.36 7.13
CA ARG A 13 6.28 -4.72 5.82
C ARG A 13 5.82 -5.68 4.73
N LEU A 14 4.88 -5.20 3.93
CA LEU A 14 4.36 -5.88 2.76
C LEU A 14 4.84 -5.17 1.50
N MET A 15 5.34 -5.95 0.54
CA MET A 15 5.76 -5.50 -0.76
C MET A 15 4.82 -6.06 -1.82
N LEU A 16 4.27 -5.17 -2.65
CA LEU A 16 3.43 -5.51 -3.80
C LEU A 16 4.24 -5.29 -5.08
N THR A 17 4.32 -6.33 -5.92
CA THR A 17 5.18 -6.34 -7.11
C THR A 17 4.41 -6.83 -8.34
N GLY A 18 4.54 -6.09 -9.44
CA GLY A 18 3.82 -6.32 -10.70
C GLY A 18 2.57 -5.45 -10.86
N GLU A 19 1.57 -5.96 -11.56
CA GLU A 19 0.42 -5.17 -12.03
C GLU A 19 -0.77 -5.26 -11.06
N LEU A 20 -1.35 -4.12 -10.66
CA LEU A 20 -2.48 -3.95 -9.74
C LEU A 20 -3.72 -3.49 -10.53
N THR A 21 -4.22 -4.37 -11.40
CA THR A 21 -5.25 -4.08 -12.39
C THR A 21 -6.49 -4.92 -12.14
N ILE A 22 -7.58 -4.69 -12.88
CA ILE A 22 -8.82 -5.46 -12.75
C ILE A 22 -8.63 -6.99 -12.92
N TYR A 23 -7.59 -7.41 -13.65
CA TYR A 23 -7.30 -8.82 -13.89
C TYR A 23 -6.60 -9.51 -12.72
N THR A 24 -5.74 -8.79 -11.99
CA THR A 24 -4.91 -9.34 -10.91
C THR A 24 -5.47 -9.05 -9.53
N VAL A 25 -6.33 -8.03 -9.40
CA VAL A 25 -6.84 -7.52 -8.13
C VAL A 25 -7.61 -8.56 -7.31
N GLY A 26 -8.35 -9.46 -7.97
CA GLY A 26 -9.16 -10.47 -7.28
C GLY A 26 -8.29 -11.45 -6.50
N GLU A 27 -7.24 -11.98 -7.14
CA GLU A 27 -6.26 -12.85 -6.49
C GLU A 27 -5.46 -12.08 -5.43
N THR A 28 -5.06 -10.86 -5.75
CA THR A 28 -4.32 -9.98 -4.82
C THR A 28 -5.09 -9.75 -3.53
N LEU A 29 -6.38 -9.43 -3.62
CA LEU A 29 -7.24 -9.23 -2.46
C LEU A 29 -7.35 -10.49 -1.60
N ALA A 30 -7.48 -11.66 -2.21
CA ALA A 30 -7.53 -12.93 -1.47
C ALA A 30 -6.22 -13.18 -0.71
N GLN A 31 -5.06 -12.96 -1.35
CA GLN A 31 -3.76 -13.08 -0.71
C GLN A 31 -3.57 -12.07 0.43
N LEU A 32 -3.95 -10.80 0.21
CA LEU A 32 -3.89 -9.76 1.22
C LEU A 32 -4.75 -10.08 2.44
N ARG A 33 -5.95 -10.62 2.24
CA ARG A 33 -6.83 -11.05 3.33
C ARG A 33 -6.20 -12.13 4.19
N ALA A 34 -5.57 -13.13 3.57
CA ALA A 34 -4.86 -14.18 4.30
C ALA A 34 -3.68 -13.60 5.09
N GLN A 35 -2.82 -12.81 4.42
CA GLN A 35 -1.65 -12.16 5.04
C GLN A 35 -2.02 -11.30 6.24
N LEU A 36 -3.09 -10.50 6.11
CA LEU A 36 -3.58 -9.60 7.15
C LEU A 36 -4.26 -10.39 8.28
N ALA A 37 -4.87 -11.54 8.01
CA ALA A 37 -5.43 -12.41 9.04
C ALA A 37 -4.35 -13.11 9.87
N GLU A 38 -3.21 -13.45 9.26
CA GLU A 38 -2.11 -14.09 9.95
C GLU A 38 -1.32 -13.12 10.83
N GLN A 39 -0.98 -11.93 10.29
CA GLN A 39 -0.03 -11.02 10.95
C GLN A 39 -0.35 -9.55 10.63
N PRO A 40 0.03 -8.62 11.53
CA PRO A 40 -0.16 -7.19 11.29
C PRO A 40 0.71 -6.69 10.12
N ILE A 41 0.20 -5.69 9.40
CA ILE A 41 0.90 -5.02 8.30
C ILE A 41 0.91 -3.52 8.61
N ARG A 42 2.10 -2.93 8.69
CA ARG A 42 2.32 -1.51 9.02
C ARG A 42 2.99 -0.72 7.91
N ALA A 43 3.77 -1.38 7.06
CA ALA A 43 4.48 -0.73 5.96
C ALA A 43 4.06 -1.36 4.63
N LEU A 44 3.75 -0.52 3.64
CA LEU A 44 3.38 -0.95 2.30
C LEU A 44 4.38 -0.40 1.28
N ASP A 45 5.04 -1.29 0.57
CA ASP A 45 5.97 -0.97 -0.51
C ASP A 45 5.30 -1.25 -1.85
N LEU A 46 5.11 -0.18 -2.62
CA LEU A 46 4.51 -0.17 -3.96
C LEU A 46 5.55 0.23 -5.03
N SER A 47 6.84 0.20 -4.71
CA SER A 47 7.91 0.65 -5.62
C SER A 47 8.03 -0.20 -6.88
N GLU A 48 7.72 -1.50 -6.78
CA GLU A 48 7.75 -2.44 -7.91
C GLU A 48 6.36 -2.70 -8.52
N VAL A 49 5.38 -1.84 -8.23
CA VAL A 49 4.10 -1.87 -8.92
C VAL A 49 4.27 -1.23 -10.30
N THR A 50 4.11 -2.00 -11.35
CA THR A 50 4.32 -1.52 -12.73
C THR A 50 3.09 -0.82 -13.30
N GLU A 51 1.90 -1.20 -12.85
CA GLU A 51 0.63 -0.68 -13.35
C GLU A 51 -0.44 -0.67 -12.25
N LEU A 52 -1.32 0.33 -12.25
CA LEU A 52 -2.41 0.46 -11.28
C LEU A 52 -3.67 1.02 -11.94
N ASP A 53 -4.82 0.39 -11.70
CA ASP A 53 -6.14 0.87 -12.16
C ASP A 53 -7.06 1.23 -10.98
N GLY A 54 -8.27 1.72 -11.30
CA GLY A 54 -9.32 1.95 -10.31
C GLY A 54 -9.67 0.72 -9.46
N ALA A 55 -9.59 -0.49 -10.00
CA ALA A 55 -9.80 -1.71 -9.22
C ALA A 55 -8.65 -1.95 -8.23
N GLY A 56 -7.39 -1.77 -8.68
CA GLY A 56 -6.24 -1.89 -7.80
C GLY A 56 -6.24 -0.85 -6.68
N LEU A 57 -6.63 0.37 -6.99
CA LEU A 57 -6.84 1.43 -6.01
C LEU A 57 -7.86 1.04 -4.93
N GLN A 58 -8.99 0.42 -5.31
CA GLN A 58 -9.98 -0.04 -4.32
C GLN A 58 -9.38 -1.03 -3.33
N VAL A 59 -8.50 -1.92 -3.78
CA VAL A 59 -7.79 -2.84 -2.89
C VAL A 59 -6.81 -2.13 -1.99
N LEU A 60 -6.06 -1.14 -2.47
CA LEU A 60 -5.18 -0.33 -1.63
C LEU A 60 -5.96 0.43 -0.55
N LEU A 61 -7.10 1.03 -0.92
CA LEU A 61 -7.98 1.73 0.02
C LEU A 61 -8.57 0.77 1.05
N TRP A 62 -9.07 -0.40 0.62
CA TRP A 62 -9.56 -1.43 1.52
C TRP A 62 -8.48 -1.89 2.50
N LEU A 63 -7.25 -2.06 2.03
CA LEU A 63 -6.13 -2.49 2.87
C LEU A 63 -5.82 -1.43 3.94
N CYS A 64 -5.72 -0.15 3.55
CA CYS A 64 -5.51 0.97 4.47
C CYS A 64 -6.63 1.07 5.52
N ASP A 65 -7.88 1.00 5.08
CA ASP A 65 -9.06 1.05 5.95
C ASP A 65 -9.09 -0.13 6.94
N THR A 66 -8.84 -1.34 6.45
CA THR A 66 -8.85 -2.55 7.28
C THR A 66 -7.73 -2.51 8.33
N ALA A 67 -6.54 -2.03 7.97
CA ALA A 67 -5.44 -1.91 8.91
C ALA A 67 -5.69 -0.79 9.94
N GLN A 68 -6.24 0.35 9.50
CA GLN A 68 -6.66 1.43 10.39
C GLN A 68 -7.74 0.98 11.37
N ALA A 69 -8.76 0.24 10.91
CA ALA A 69 -9.82 -0.31 11.74
C ALA A 69 -9.31 -1.29 12.80
N ARG A 70 -8.14 -1.92 12.55
CA ARG A 70 -7.44 -2.80 13.51
C ARG A 70 -6.51 -2.05 14.46
N GLY A 71 -6.47 -0.71 14.40
CA GLY A 71 -5.59 0.13 15.21
C GLY A 71 -4.14 0.14 14.75
N GLN A 72 -3.87 -0.29 13.52
CA GLN A 72 -2.53 -0.39 12.94
C GLN A 72 -2.53 0.30 11.57
N PRO A 73 -2.47 1.65 11.53
CA PRO A 73 -2.51 2.37 10.26
C PRO A 73 -1.30 2.00 9.40
N LEU A 74 -1.58 1.61 8.16
CA LEU A 74 -0.56 1.36 7.15
C LEU A 74 0.09 2.66 6.70
N ARG A 75 1.40 2.59 6.47
CA ARG A 75 2.18 3.67 5.86
C ARG A 75 2.78 3.18 4.56
N VAL A 76 2.57 3.93 3.49
CA VAL A 76 3.26 3.67 2.24
C VAL A 76 4.70 4.13 2.36
N VAL A 77 5.65 3.19 2.31
CA VAL A 77 7.09 3.49 2.47
C VAL A 77 7.77 3.80 1.14
N ALA A 78 7.23 3.27 0.04
CA ALA A 78 7.71 3.54 -1.31
C ALA A 78 6.59 3.32 -2.32
N HIS A 79 6.64 4.02 -3.46
CA HIS A 79 5.68 3.89 -4.54
C HIS A 79 6.34 4.12 -5.89
N SER A 80 5.82 3.45 -6.93
CA SER A 80 6.27 3.65 -8.30
C SER A 80 5.63 4.88 -8.94
N THR A 81 6.17 5.32 -10.08
CA THR A 81 5.58 6.39 -10.88
C THR A 81 4.16 6.06 -11.33
N ALA A 82 3.86 4.81 -11.71
CA ALA A 82 2.51 4.40 -12.11
C ALA A 82 1.50 4.60 -10.97
N VAL A 83 1.89 4.29 -9.74
CA VAL A 83 1.06 4.51 -8.55
C VAL A 83 0.87 6.00 -8.27
N ALA A 84 1.94 6.80 -8.38
CA ALA A 84 1.87 8.25 -8.20
C ALA A 84 0.91 8.92 -9.20
N GLU A 85 1.01 8.56 -10.48
CA GLU A 85 0.21 9.12 -11.57
C GLU A 85 -1.28 8.90 -11.33
N VAL A 86 -1.69 7.68 -10.97
CA VAL A 86 -3.10 7.35 -10.75
C VAL A 86 -3.64 8.02 -9.48
N LEU A 87 -2.85 8.05 -8.40
CA LEU A 87 -3.25 8.75 -7.18
C LEU A 87 -3.38 10.26 -7.39
N ASN A 88 -2.49 10.86 -8.19
CA ASN A 88 -2.54 12.27 -8.56
C ASN A 88 -3.77 12.56 -9.44
N LEU A 89 -4.05 11.72 -10.44
CA LEU A 89 -5.22 11.84 -11.31
C LEU A 89 -6.52 11.81 -10.52
N LEU A 90 -6.58 10.99 -9.46
CA LEU A 90 -7.76 10.81 -8.61
C LEU A 90 -7.76 11.69 -7.35
N GLN A 91 -6.74 12.53 -7.16
CA GLN A 91 -6.56 13.39 -5.98
C GLN A 91 -6.61 12.62 -4.64
N LEU A 92 -6.04 11.42 -4.60
CA LEU A 92 -6.07 10.51 -3.44
C LEU A 92 -4.73 10.42 -2.69
N ASN A 93 -3.78 11.28 -3.02
CA ASN A 93 -2.44 11.35 -2.44
C ASN A 93 -2.50 11.52 -0.91
N GLU A 94 -3.37 12.43 -0.45
CA GLU A 94 -3.59 12.73 0.97
C GLU A 94 -4.27 11.56 1.70
N ARG A 95 -5.14 10.82 1.01
CA ARG A 95 -5.90 9.69 1.56
C ARG A 95 -5.03 8.49 1.87
N LEU A 96 -4.06 8.21 1.01
CA LEU A 96 -3.04 7.18 1.28
C LEU A 96 -1.93 7.70 2.22
N ALA A 97 -2.02 8.97 2.64
CA ALA A 97 -0.99 9.64 3.41
C ALA A 97 0.39 9.32 2.81
N LEU A 98 0.53 9.55 1.48
CA LEU A 98 1.83 9.61 0.81
C LEU A 98 2.54 10.88 1.30
N THR A 99 2.73 11.00 2.61
CA THR A 99 3.41 12.13 3.20
C THR A 99 4.86 11.91 2.82
N ALA A 100 5.32 12.64 1.80
CA ALA A 100 6.71 13.08 1.80
C ALA A 100 6.99 13.54 3.24
N SER A 101 8.02 12.96 3.85
CA SER A 101 8.37 13.11 5.26
C SER A 101 7.95 14.47 5.80
N PRO A 102 7.31 14.57 6.98
CA PRO A 102 7.24 15.85 7.65
C PRO A 102 8.69 16.26 7.93
N SER A 103 9.25 17.12 7.08
CA SER A 103 10.51 17.78 7.37
C SER A 103 10.27 18.51 8.68
N GLY A 104 10.89 17.99 9.74
CA GLY A 104 10.76 18.51 11.08
C GLY A 104 11.18 19.98 11.10
N GLY A 105 10.20 20.85 11.27
CA GLY A 105 10.39 22.25 11.61
C GLY A 105 9.97 22.49 13.05
N THR A 106 10.67 21.87 14.01
CA THR A 106 10.63 22.26 15.42
C THR A 106 11.68 23.34 15.64
N THR A 107 11.27 24.58 15.89
CA THR A 107 12.02 25.59 16.67
C THR A 107 10.97 26.64 17.10
N SER A 108 10.38 26.45 18.28
CA SER A 108 10.61 27.22 19.52
C SER A 108 9.93 28.58 19.55
#